data_AF-A0A935KIC0-F1
#
_entry.id   AF-A0A935KIC0-F1
#
_cell.length_a   1.000
_cell.length_b   1.000
_cell.length_c   1.000
_cell.angle_alpha   90.00
_cell.angle_beta   90.00
_cell.angle_gamma   90.00
#
_symmetry.space_group_name_H-M   'P 1'
#
loop_
_entity.id
_entity.type
_entity.pdbx_description
1 polymer ?
#
loop_
_entity_poly.entity_id
_entity_poly.type
_entity_poly.pdbx_seq_one_letter_code
_entity_poly.pdbx_strand_id
1 'polypeptide(L)'
;MAELEIKCQHACKNTCATLNEALRRETAMVRFYESVLDECNMPEVSTYMAGLVEDKRKVILSLIQKLNEIHARSQALDGIASSFNNTDG
;
A
#
# COMPACT_ATOMS: atom_id res chain seq x y z
N MET A 1 -9.19 -21.92 -18.39
CA MET A 1 -8.06 -21.23 -17.73
C MET A 1 -7.28 -20.55 -18.84
N ALA A 2 -7.51 -19.26 -19.06
CA ALA A 2 -6.85 -18.51 -20.13
C ALA A 2 -5.63 -17.77 -19.56
N GLU A 3 -4.50 -17.90 -20.25
CA GLU A 3 -3.22 -17.29 -19.92
C GLU A 3 -3.35 -15.76 -19.84
N LEU A 4 -2.91 -15.19 -18.72
CA LEU A 4 -2.82 -13.74 -18.54
C LEU A 4 -1.55 -13.24 -19.23
N GLU A 5 -1.70 -12.73 -20.46
CA GLU A 5 -0.69 -11.86 -21.09
C GLU A 5 -0.52 -10.59 -20.24
N ILE A 6 0.45 -10.59 -19.33
CA ILE A 6 0.80 -9.40 -18.54
C ILE A 6 1.73 -8.53 -19.38
N LYS A 7 1.15 -7.62 -20.16
CA LYS A 7 1.85 -6.55 -20.87
C LYS A 7 2.28 -5.47 -19.88
N CYS A 8 3.56 -5.42 -19.58
CA CYS A 8 4.19 -4.66 -18.48
C CYS A 8 4.06 -3.13 -18.51
N GLN A 9 3.44 -2.50 -19.52
CA GLN A 9 3.12 -1.05 -19.46
C GLN A 9 1.85 -0.75 -18.63
N HIS A 10 0.97 -1.75 -18.42
CA HIS A 10 -0.22 -1.65 -17.57
C HIS A 10 0.00 -2.19 -16.14
N ALA A 11 1.18 -2.78 -15.88
CA ALA A 11 1.49 -3.49 -14.64
C ALA A 11 1.55 -2.56 -13.42
N CYS A 12 2.08 -1.34 -13.56
CA CYS A 12 2.20 -0.40 -12.44
C CYS A 12 0.83 0.11 -11.93
N LYS A 13 -0.13 0.34 -12.84
CA LYS A 13 -1.51 0.73 -12.48
C LYS A 13 -2.18 -0.28 -11.56
N ASN A 14 -2.01 -1.58 -11.84
CA ASN A 14 -2.55 -2.64 -10.99
C ASN A 14 -1.73 -2.86 -9.70
N THR A 15 -0.42 -2.59 -9.71
CA THR A 15 0.41 -2.66 -8.50
C THR A 15 0.04 -1.56 -7.50
N CYS A 16 -0.14 -0.31 -7.94
CA CYS A 16 -0.61 0.77 -7.06
C CYS A 16 -2.03 0.50 -6.54
N ALA A 17 -2.93 0.01 -7.38
CA ALA A 17 -4.27 -0.40 -6.95
C ALA A 17 -4.22 -1.50 -5.88
N THR A 18 -3.34 -2.50 -6.05
CA THR A 18 -3.15 -3.60 -5.10
C THR A 18 -2.59 -3.12 -3.77
N LEU A 19 -1.57 -2.26 -3.79
CA LEU A 19 -0.98 -1.68 -2.59
C LEU A 19 -1.93 -0.72 -1.86
N ASN A 20 -2.74 0.05 -2.60
CA ASN A 20 -3.77 0.91 -2.02
C ASN A 20 -4.89 0.09 -1.37
N GLU A 21 -5.32 -1.01 -1.98
CA GLU A 21 -6.30 -1.91 -1.37
C GLU A 21 -5.73 -2.61 -0.12
N ALA A 22 -4.47 -3.03 -0.16
CA ALA A 22 -3.78 -3.55 1.03
C ALA A 22 -3.74 -2.49 2.16
N LEU A 23 -3.34 -1.25 1.85
CA LEU A 23 -3.31 -0.15 2.80
C LEU A 23 -4.69 0.13 3.41
N ARG A 24 -5.75 0.11 2.59
CA ARG A 24 -7.13 0.28 3.03
C ARG A 24 -7.55 -0.81 4.02
N ARG A 25 -7.23 -2.08 3.70
CA ARG A 25 -7.56 -3.23 4.57
C ARG A 25 -6.81 -3.20 5.88
N GLU A 26 -5.51 -2.90 5.86
CA GLU A 26 -4.70 -2.82 7.08
C GLU A 26 -5.18 -1.67 7.98
N THR A 27 -5.53 -0.52 7.39
CA THR A 27 -6.13 0.60 8.13
C THR A 27 -7.48 0.23 8.76
N ALA A 28 -8.32 -0.52 8.04
CA ALA A 28 -9.58 -1.02 8.58
C ALA A 28 -9.37 -2.00 9.75
N MET A 29 -8.31 -2.82 9.71
CA MET A 29 -7.97 -3.73 10.80
C MET A 29 -7.46 -3.03 12.04
N VAL A 30 -6.68 -1.95 11.90
CA VAL A 30 -6.32 -1.11 13.05
C VAL A 30 -7.56 -0.58 13.74
N ARG A 31 -8.50 0.01 12.98
CA ARG A 31 -9.76 0.54 13.55
C ARG A 31 -10.60 -0.54 14.24
N PHE A 32 -10.65 -1.74 13.67
CA PHE A 32 -11.34 -2.86 14.27
C PHE A 32 -10.69 -3.28 15.60
N TYR A 33 -9.37 -3.42 15.65
CA TYR A 33 -8.66 -3.75 16.89
C TYR A 33 -8.77 -2.65 17.94
N GLU A 34 -8.73 -1.38 17.54
CA GLU A 34 -8.99 -0.25 18.43
C GLU A 34 -10.41 -0.30 19.02
N SER A 35 -11.44 -0.62 18.21
CA SER A 35 -12.80 -0.77 18.75
C SER A 35 -12.95 -1.93 19.74
N VAL A 36 -12.18 -3.02 19.55
CA VAL A 36 -12.18 -4.15 20.50
C VAL A 36 -11.49 -3.76 21.81
N LEU A 37 -10.45 -2.93 21.76
CA LEU A 37 -9.78 -2.40 22.96
C LEU A 37 -10.72 -1.54 23.80
N ASP A 38 -11.55 -0.73 23.16
CA ASP A 38 -12.51 0.15 23.85
C ASP A 38 -13.58 -0.65 24.65
N GLU A 39 -13.84 -1.89 24.25
CA GLU A 39 -14.82 -2.78 24.90
C GLU A 39 -14.19 -3.78 25.88
N CYS A 40 -12.85 -3.90 25.93
CA CYS A 40 -12.16 -4.98 26.65
C CYS A 40 -11.72 -4.57 28.07
N ASN A 41 -12.24 -5.28 29.07
CA ASN A 41 -11.86 -5.08 30.48
C ASN A 41 -10.76 -6.03 30.98
N MET A 42 -10.24 -6.94 30.14
CA MET A 42 -9.23 -7.92 30.53
C MET A 42 -7.82 -7.43 30.16
N PRO A 43 -6.93 -7.14 31.14
CA PRO A 43 -5.64 -6.49 30.87
C PRO A 43 -4.69 -7.26 29.95
N GLU A 44 -4.69 -8.59 30.05
CA GLU A 44 -3.85 -9.45 29.20
C GLU A 44 -4.27 -9.36 27.73
N VAL A 45 -5.59 -9.43 27.49
CA VAL A 45 -6.16 -9.32 26.14
C VAL A 45 -5.97 -7.92 25.58
N SER A 46 -6.17 -6.87 26.39
CA SER A 46 -5.95 -5.50 25.93
C SER A 46 -4.48 -5.25 25.58
N THR A 47 -3.55 -5.79 26.36
CA THR A 47 -2.11 -5.69 26.04
C THR A 47 -1.77 -6.41 24.74
N TYR A 48 -2.31 -7.61 24.54
CA TYR A 48 -2.12 -8.38 23.31
C TYR A 48 -2.69 -7.64 22.09
N MET A 49 -3.92 -7.14 22.17
CA MET A 49 -4.59 -6.40 21.09
C MET A 49 -3.88 -5.09 20.77
N ALA A 50 -3.36 -4.37 21.78
CA ALA A 50 -2.53 -3.18 21.58
C ALA A 50 -1.23 -3.52 20.82
N GLY A 51 -0.63 -4.67 21.10
CA GLY A 51 0.51 -5.18 20.33
C GLY A 51 0.18 -5.40 18.85
N LEU A 52 -0.98 -6.00 18.56
CA LEU A 52 -1.44 -6.20 17.18
C LEU A 52 -1.69 -4.88 16.45
N VAL A 53 -2.23 -3.86 17.13
CA VAL A 53 -2.39 -2.51 16.57
C VAL A 53 -1.04 -1.93 16.15
N GLU A 54 -0.02 -2.02 17.01
CA GLU A 54 1.32 -1.50 16.71
C GLU A 54 1.99 -2.25 15.55
N ASP A 55 1.84 -3.57 15.49
CA ASP A 55 2.38 -4.35 14.36
C ASP A 55 1.69 -4.01 13.04
N LYS A 56 0.37 -3.78 13.07
CA LYS A 56 -0.39 -3.34 11.89
C LYS A 56 0.02 -1.94 11.42
N ARG A 57 0.29 -1.02 12.35
CA ARG A 57 0.83 0.32 12.04
C ARG A 57 2.18 0.24 11.33
N LYS A 58 3.08 -0.68 11.71
CA LYS A 58 4.34 -0.92 11.00
C LYS A 58 4.12 -1.39 9.56
N VAL A 59 3.15 -2.30 9.34
CA VAL A 59 2.78 -2.77 8.00
C VAL A 59 2.24 -1.62 7.15
N ILE A 60 1.36 -0.79 7.72
CA ILE A 60 0.83 0.42 7.06
C ILE A 60 1.96 1.35 6.60
N LEU A 61 2.92 1.64 7.48
CA LEU A 61 4.07 2.49 7.14
C LEU A 61 4.90 1.89 6.00
N SER A 62 5.15 0.58 6.03
CA SER A 62 5.85 -0.14 4.95
C SER A 62 5.12 -0.04 3.61
N LEU A 63 3.78 -0.20 3.61
CA LEU A 63 2.96 -0.05 2.40
C LEU A 63 3.02 1.39 1.84
N ILE A 64 2.96 2.41 2.70
CA ILE A 64 3.08 3.82 2.31
C ILE A 64 4.45 4.10 1.71
N GLN A 65 5.52 3.64 2.34
CA GLN A 65 6.88 3.77 1.81
C GLN A 65 6.98 3.14 0.42
N LYS A 66 6.41 1.95 0.24
CA LYS A 66 6.45 1.27 -1.06
C LYS A 66 5.65 2.00 -2.14
N LEU A 67 4.49 2.54 -1.80
CA LEU A 67 3.69 3.38 -2.70
C LEU A 67 4.49 4.62 -3.13
N ASN A 68 5.17 5.28 -2.20
CA ASN A 68 6.00 6.45 -2.50
C ASN A 68 7.17 6.11 -3.44
N GLU A 69 7.85 4.98 -3.22
CA GLU A 69 8.91 4.50 -4.13
C GLU A 69 8.39 4.29 -5.55
N ILE A 70 7.22 3.67 -5.70
CA ILE A 70 6.62 3.38 -7.00
C ILE A 70 6.20 4.67 -7.70
N HIS A 71 5.59 5.61 -6.98
CA HIS A 71 5.23 6.92 -7.53
C HIS A 71 6.46 7.70 -8.01
N ALA A 72 7.54 7.74 -7.21
CA ALA A 72 8.78 8.41 -7.60
C ALA A 72 9.42 7.78 -8.85
N ARG A 73 9.41 6.44 -8.96
CA ARG A 73 9.88 5.73 -10.16
C ARG A 73 9.04 6.05 -11.39
N SER A 74 7.72 6.11 -11.26
CA SER A 74 6.82 6.46 -12.37
C SER A 74 7.10 7.87 -12.88
N GLN A 75 7.22 8.85 -11.98
CA GLN A 75 7.49 10.25 -12.34
C GLN A 75 8.84 10.42 -13.04
N ALA A 76 9.88 9.69 -12.61
CA ALA A 76 11.18 9.72 -13.27
C ALA A 76 11.12 9.19 -14.72
N LEU A 77 10.35 8.13 -14.96
CA LEU A 77 10.16 7.58 -16.31
C LEU A 77 9.39 8.53 -17.23
N ASP A 78 8.33 9.18 -16.72
CA ASP A 78 7.55 10.16 -17.48
C ASP A 78 8.40 11.37 -17.87
N GLY A 79 9.29 11.83 -16.97
CA GLY A 79 10.25 12.90 -17.26
C GLY A 79 11.21 12.54 -18.38
N ILE A 80 11.73 11.31 -18.40
CA ILE A 80 12.60 10.82 -19.49
C ILE A 80 11.83 10.74 -20.81
N ALA A 81 10.62 10.17 -20.82
CA ALA A 81 9.81 10.07 -22.04
C ALA A 81 9.48 11.45 -22.64
N SER A 82 9.20 12.45 -21.80
CA SER A 82 8.94 13.82 -22.25
C SER A 82 10.15 14.49 -22.89
N SER A 83 11.38 14.11 -22.49
CA SER A 83 12.61 14.66 -23.05
C SER A 83 12.97 14.12 -24.44
N PHE A 84 12.47 12.93 -24.82
CA PHE A 84 12.71 12.34 -26.15
C PHE A 84 11.69 12.75 -27.22
N ASN A 85 10.50 13.24 -26.84
CA ASN A 85 9.47 13.69 -27.79
C ASN A 85 9.71 15.09 -28.37
N ASN A 86 10.86 15.72 -28.09
CA ASN A 86 11.21 17.06 -28.56
C ASN A 86 12.31 17.07 -29.65
N THR A 87 12.68 15.91 -30.21
CA THR A 87 13.73 15.80 -31.25
C THR A 87 13.23 15.57 -32.68
N ASP A 88 11.92 15.50 -32.92
CA ASP A 88 11.38 15.47 -34.29
C ASP A 88 10.79 16.85 -34.65
N GLY A 89 11.69 17.75 -35.05
CA GLY A 89 11.39 19.01 -35.75
C GLY A 89 11.72 18.89 -37.22
#